data_AF-A0A6L6L7Y5-F1
#
_entry.id   AF-A0A6L6L7Y5-F1
#
_cell.length_a   1.000
_cell.length_b   1.000
_cell.length_c   1.000
_cell.angle_alpha   90.00
_cell.angle_beta   90.00
_cell.angle_gamma   90.00
#
_symmetry.space_group_name_H-M   'P 1'
#
loop_
_entity.id
_entity.type
_entity.pdbx_description
1 polymer ?
#
loop_
_entity_poly.entity_id
_entity_poly.type
_entity_poly.pdbx_seq_one_letter_code
_entity_poly.pdbx_strand_id
1 'polypeptide(L)'
;MEDLRMVKQKKSIVLMARVLVLALLIGVFASVPSEQTFAAANKALRSKVVFNGDKESDEAWMNNNYVMQAGYKKASKIKKNMKMSAKVYVPAAALKMNGDTVHVDAWIGLENSKNGNYVGDIRTKYTVMLIKDGKKMRVALWDPAKEKECKPGKTASYKKSGKYYVITINDMPLENVVYKDEQTSKINTKTKYNLGQGIGVIGTCSRTSGYVYVDDLKISRVTTQKITFNKKDYKWYSGWHLDKNYSLRVITIK
;
A
#
# COMPACT_ATOMS: atom_id res chain seq x y z
N MET A 1 59.62 46.17 12.57
CA MET A 1 58.88 45.37 11.55
C MET A 1 58.59 43.98 12.14
N GLU A 2 57.94 43.93 13.31
CA GLU A 2 57.82 42.73 14.16
C GLU A 2 56.36 42.31 14.45
N ASP A 3 55.35 43.09 14.06
CA ASP A 3 53.94 42.79 14.35
C ASP A 3 53.19 41.93 13.30
N LEU A 4 53.80 41.65 12.14
CA LEU A 4 53.20 40.75 11.13
C LEU A 4 53.63 39.28 11.27
N ARG A 5 54.65 38.99 12.09
CA ARG A 5 55.13 37.61 12.34
C ARG A 5 54.26 36.85 13.34
N MET A 6 53.68 37.53 14.33
CA MET A 6 52.83 36.88 15.34
C MET A 6 51.42 36.50 14.86
N VAL A 7 50.90 37.12 13.79
CA VAL A 7 49.57 36.81 13.24
C VAL A 7 49.60 35.57 12.30
N LYS A 8 50.75 35.27 11.69
CA LYS A 8 50.92 34.05 10.86
C LYS A 8 51.20 32.77 11.67
N GLN A 9 51.64 32.89 12.93
CA GLN A 9 52.00 31.74 13.76
C GLN A 9 50.84 31.19 14.60
N LYS A 10 49.76 31.97 14.83
CA LYS A 10 48.56 31.50 15.55
C LYS A 10 47.43 30.93 14.69
N LYS A 11 47.50 31.06 13.35
CA LYS A 11 46.51 30.44 12.42
C LYS A 11 46.92 29.07 11.87
N SER A 12 48.16 28.64 12.08
CA SER A 12 48.67 27.32 11.65
C SER A 12 48.47 26.18 12.67
N ILE A 13 48.15 26.50 13.93
CA ILE A 13 47.93 25.49 14.99
C ILE A 13 46.50 24.91 14.96
N VAL A 14 45.54 25.62 14.38
CA VAL A 14 44.14 25.13 14.24
C VAL A 14 43.93 24.26 12.99
N LEU A 15 44.89 24.25 12.06
CA LEU A 15 44.84 23.44 10.83
C LEU A 15 45.56 22.07 10.94
N MET A 16 46.26 21.81 12.04
CA MET A 16 47.13 20.63 12.26
C MET A 16 46.55 19.61 13.28
N ALA A 17 45.23 19.58 13.46
CA ALA A 17 44.56 18.63 14.36
C ALA A 17 43.46 17.78 13.68
N ARG A 18 43.35 17.79 12.35
CA ARG A 18 42.35 16.97 11.62
C ARG A 18 42.90 16.14 10.47
N VAL A 19 44.22 15.96 10.39
CA VAL A 19 44.86 15.03 9.46
C VAL A 19 45.79 14.12 10.24
N LEU A 20 45.22 13.11 10.90
CA LEU A 20 45.99 11.92 11.29
C LEU A 20 45.05 10.73 11.56
N VAL A 21 44.39 10.21 10.52
CA VAL A 21 44.29 8.75 10.30
C VAL A 21 44.34 8.54 8.79
N LEU A 22 45.56 8.36 8.31
CA LEU A 22 45.88 7.95 6.96
C LEU A 22 45.74 6.41 6.88
N ALA A 23 44.97 5.98 5.90
CA ALA A 23 45.09 4.75 5.12
C ALA A 23 45.52 3.43 5.80
N LEU A 24 44.63 2.43 5.75
CA LEU A 24 45.01 1.06 5.40
C LEU A 24 43.83 0.31 4.76
N LEU A 25 44.13 -0.25 3.59
CA LEU A 25 43.52 -1.43 2.95
C LEU A 25 42.31 -1.23 2.03
N ILE A 26 42.67 -1.05 0.76
CA ILE A 26 42.16 -1.77 -0.41
C ILE A 26 41.28 -2.98 -0.02
N GLY A 27 39.96 -2.77 -0.13
CA GLY A 27 39.00 -3.80 -0.41
C GLY A 27 38.16 -3.28 -1.56
N VAL A 28 38.43 -3.75 -2.78
CA VAL A 28 37.52 -3.59 -3.91
C VAL A 28 36.26 -4.37 -3.56
N PHE A 29 35.35 -3.75 -2.81
CA PHE A 29 33.96 -4.13 -2.90
C PHE A 29 33.49 -3.55 -4.22
N ALA A 30 33.44 -4.39 -5.25
CA ALA A 30 32.40 -4.22 -6.25
C ALA A 30 31.12 -4.00 -5.44
N SER A 31 30.57 -2.79 -5.49
CA SER A 31 29.28 -2.51 -4.89
C SER A 31 28.28 -3.35 -5.69
N VAL A 32 28.11 -4.60 -5.26
CA VAL A 32 26.91 -5.37 -5.58
C VAL A 32 25.79 -4.40 -5.23
N PRO A 33 24.93 -3.99 -6.18
CA PRO A 33 23.79 -3.16 -5.83
C PRO A 33 23.11 -3.92 -4.72
N SER A 34 23.03 -3.32 -3.53
CA SER A 34 22.43 -3.97 -2.38
C SER A 34 21.03 -4.35 -2.81
N GLU A 35 20.81 -5.63 -3.13
CA GLU A 35 19.48 -6.18 -3.17
C GLU A 35 18.93 -5.82 -1.81
N GLN A 36 17.97 -4.89 -1.78
CA GLN A 36 17.27 -4.56 -0.56
C GLN A 36 16.70 -5.89 -0.06
N THR A 37 17.37 -6.47 0.92
CA THR A 37 16.90 -7.64 1.65
C THR A 37 15.54 -7.24 2.20
N PHE A 38 14.47 -7.73 1.55
CA PHE A 38 13.13 -7.65 2.11
C PHE A 38 13.23 -8.22 3.52
N ALA A 39 12.96 -7.38 4.53
CA ALA A 39 13.06 -7.75 5.93
C ALA A 39 12.20 -8.98 6.22
N ALA A 40 12.84 -10.14 6.41
CA ALA A 40 12.24 -11.48 6.33
C ALA A 40 11.50 -11.75 5.00
N ALA A 41 11.53 -12.98 4.51
CA ALA A 41 10.82 -13.39 3.30
C ALA A 41 9.28 -13.31 3.50
N ASN A 42 8.72 -12.10 3.52
CA ASN A 42 7.30 -11.88 3.76
C ASN A 42 6.50 -12.37 2.56
N LYS A 43 5.64 -13.35 2.81
CA LYS A 43 4.62 -13.78 1.86
C LYS A 43 3.52 -12.73 1.80
N ALA A 44 3.05 -12.50 0.60
CA ALA A 44 1.91 -11.63 0.29
C ALA A 44 0.99 -12.33 -0.70
N LEU A 45 -0.26 -11.88 -0.81
CA LEU A 45 -1.04 -12.19 -2.01
C LEU A 45 -0.38 -11.50 -3.19
N ARG A 46 -0.29 -12.20 -4.31
CA ARG A 46 0.24 -11.68 -5.56
C ARG A 46 -0.77 -11.84 -6.68
N SER A 47 -0.98 -10.74 -7.40
CA SER A 47 -1.70 -10.68 -8.66
C SER A 47 -0.74 -10.34 -9.80
N LYS A 48 -0.93 -10.96 -10.98
CA LYS A 48 -0.31 -10.47 -12.21
C LYS A 48 -1.25 -9.43 -12.81
N VAL A 49 -0.73 -8.23 -13.07
CA VAL A 49 -1.52 -7.12 -13.59
C VAL A 49 -1.01 -6.67 -14.96
N VAL A 50 -1.93 -6.11 -15.73
CA VAL A 50 -1.67 -5.37 -16.96
C VAL A 50 -2.50 -4.09 -16.88
N PHE A 51 -1.84 -2.98 -16.59
CA PHE A 51 -2.45 -1.66 -16.78
C PHE A 51 -2.31 -1.29 -18.25
N ASN A 52 -3.43 -0.98 -18.90
CA ASN A 52 -3.52 -0.91 -20.36
C ASN A 52 -2.99 0.42 -20.94
N GLY A 53 -2.72 1.42 -20.11
CA GLY A 53 -2.25 2.75 -20.51
C GLY A 53 -3.36 3.81 -20.57
N ASP A 54 -4.61 3.40 -20.41
CA ASP A 54 -5.78 4.27 -20.44
C ASP A 54 -5.95 4.99 -19.10
N LYS A 55 -6.26 6.27 -19.18
CA LYS A 55 -6.34 7.18 -18.03
C LYS A 55 -7.68 7.90 -17.94
N GLU A 56 -8.43 7.94 -19.04
CA GLU A 56 -9.51 8.93 -19.22
C GLU A 56 -10.79 8.32 -19.76
N SER A 57 -10.76 7.14 -20.40
CA SER A 57 -12.01 6.54 -20.88
C SER A 57 -12.95 6.18 -19.74
N ASP A 58 -14.24 6.13 -20.05
CA ASP A 58 -15.29 5.71 -19.12
C ASP A 58 -15.03 4.28 -18.57
N GLU A 59 -14.34 3.45 -19.34
CA GLU A 59 -14.00 2.08 -18.98
C GLU A 59 -12.64 1.95 -18.28
N ALA A 60 -11.82 3.00 -18.23
CA ALA A 60 -10.45 2.95 -17.74
C ALA A 60 -10.39 2.39 -16.31
N TRP A 61 -11.38 2.72 -15.48
CA TRP A 61 -11.47 2.20 -14.12
C TRP A 61 -11.68 0.69 -14.10
N MET A 62 -12.68 0.19 -14.81
CA MET A 62 -13.04 -1.23 -14.86
C MET A 62 -11.91 -2.06 -15.49
N ASN A 63 -11.37 -1.59 -16.61
CA ASN A 63 -10.33 -2.25 -17.39
C ASN A 63 -8.97 -2.27 -16.69
N ASN A 64 -8.75 -1.43 -15.67
CA ASN A 64 -7.49 -1.40 -14.92
C ASN A 64 -7.65 -1.80 -13.45
N ASN A 65 -8.83 -2.21 -13.00
CA ASN A 65 -9.09 -2.60 -11.62
C ASN A 65 -8.77 -4.08 -11.38
N TYR A 66 -7.80 -4.32 -10.51
CA TYR A 66 -7.43 -5.65 -10.03
C TYR A 66 -7.75 -5.76 -8.56
N VAL A 67 -8.61 -6.71 -8.22
CA VAL A 67 -9.03 -6.91 -6.84
C VAL A 67 -8.37 -8.13 -6.23
N MET A 68 -8.01 -8.01 -4.96
CA MET A 68 -7.41 -9.03 -4.13
C MET A 68 -8.06 -9.01 -2.75
N GLN A 69 -8.55 -10.16 -2.27
CA GLN A 69 -9.25 -10.27 -1.01
C GLN A 69 -8.79 -11.50 -0.22
N ALA A 70 -8.79 -11.40 1.11
CA ALA A 70 -8.59 -12.53 2.00
C ALA A 70 -9.57 -12.52 3.18
N GLY A 71 -10.10 -13.70 3.52
CA GLY A 71 -10.93 -13.91 4.70
C GLY A 71 -10.09 -14.40 5.89
N TYR A 72 -10.31 -13.83 7.08
CA TYR A 72 -9.66 -14.33 8.31
C TYR A 72 -10.27 -15.68 8.72
N LYS A 73 -9.49 -16.52 9.43
CA LYS A 73 -9.93 -17.87 9.87
C LYS A 73 -11.21 -17.90 10.69
N LYS A 74 -11.48 -16.85 11.46
CA LYS A 74 -12.58 -16.80 12.42
C LYS A 74 -13.60 -15.73 12.04
N ALA A 75 -14.87 -16.10 12.05
CA ALA A 75 -15.97 -15.15 11.95
C ALA A 75 -15.94 -14.16 13.13
N SER A 76 -16.44 -12.96 12.91
CA SER A 76 -16.48 -11.91 13.93
C SER A 76 -17.72 -11.03 13.80
N LYS A 77 -18.13 -10.42 14.90
CA LYS A 77 -19.13 -9.34 14.85
C LYS A 77 -18.45 -8.08 14.33
N ILE A 78 -19.22 -7.24 13.64
CA ILE A 78 -18.78 -5.92 13.21
C ILE A 78 -19.33 -4.85 14.15
N LYS A 79 -18.66 -3.70 14.18
CA LYS A 79 -19.03 -2.55 15.00
C LYS A 79 -18.87 -1.28 14.16
N LYS A 80 -19.46 -0.18 14.65
CA LYS A 80 -19.24 1.14 14.05
C LYS A 80 -17.80 1.59 14.30
N ASN A 81 -17.32 2.52 13.47
CA ASN A 81 -16.01 3.18 13.57
C ASN A 81 -14.83 2.20 13.50
N MET A 82 -14.99 1.09 12.78
CA MET A 82 -13.87 0.21 12.44
C MET A 82 -12.90 0.93 11.53
N LYS A 83 -11.68 0.39 11.48
CA LYS A 83 -10.60 0.92 10.66
C LYS A 83 -9.92 -0.21 9.91
N MET A 84 -9.34 0.10 8.76
CA MET A 84 -8.60 -0.85 7.93
C MET A 84 -7.16 -0.40 7.70
N SER A 85 -6.23 -1.34 7.70
CA SER A 85 -4.83 -1.14 7.30
C SER A 85 -4.41 -2.22 6.31
N ALA A 86 -3.47 -1.87 5.43
CA ALA A 86 -2.91 -2.77 4.42
C ALA A 86 -1.59 -2.22 3.88
N LYS A 87 -0.79 -3.08 3.27
CA LYS A 87 0.34 -2.70 2.41
C LYS A 87 0.10 -3.21 1.00
N VAL A 88 0.29 -2.32 0.03
CA VAL A 88 0.13 -2.61 -1.40
C VAL A 88 1.44 -2.29 -2.12
N TYR A 89 2.00 -3.28 -2.79
CA TYR A 89 3.23 -3.16 -3.55
C TYR A 89 2.87 -3.03 -5.03
N VAL A 90 3.16 -1.88 -5.61
CA VAL A 90 2.80 -1.55 -6.99
C VAL A 90 4.08 -1.38 -7.83
N PRO A 91 4.14 -1.90 -9.07
CA PRO A 91 5.34 -1.75 -9.90
C PRO A 91 5.70 -0.28 -10.07
N ALA A 92 6.93 0.11 -9.74
CA ALA A 92 7.39 1.49 -9.91
C ALA A 92 7.35 1.93 -11.38
N ALA A 93 7.43 0.96 -12.31
CA ALA A 93 7.30 1.18 -13.74
C ALA A 93 5.90 1.65 -14.19
N ALA A 94 4.87 1.52 -13.34
CA ALA A 94 3.54 2.05 -13.62
C ALA A 94 3.48 3.59 -13.54
N LEU A 95 4.38 4.21 -12.77
CA LEU A 95 4.33 5.62 -12.41
C LEU A 95 5.53 6.35 -13.04
N LYS A 96 5.52 6.49 -14.37
CA LYS A 96 6.63 7.04 -15.17
C LYS A 96 6.36 8.47 -15.60
N MET A 97 5.18 8.71 -16.16
CA MET A 97 4.76 9.98 -16.72
C MET A 97 4.05 10.83 -15.69
N ASN A 98 4.16 12.15 -15.81
CA ASN A 98 3.39 13.07 -14.99
C ASN A 98 1.89 12.74 -15.09
N GLY A 99 1.19 12.75 -13.96
CA GLY A 99 -0.23 12.39 -13.87
C GLY A 99 -0.52 10.88 -13.79
N ASP A 100 0.48 10.00 -14.01
CA ASP A 100 0.28 8.57 -13.75
C ASP A 100 -0.16 8.35 -12.30
N THR A 101 -1.26 7.63 -12.12
CA THR A 101 -1.84 7.40 -10.80
C THR A 101 -2.18 5.93 -10.59
N VAL A 102 -1.86 5.43 -9.40
CA VAL A 102 -2.40 4.18 -8.89
C VAL A 102 -3.34 4.50 -7.73
N HIS A 103 -4.59 4.04 -7.86
CA HIS A 103 -5.63 4.14 -6.86
C HIS A 103 -5.72 2.84 -6.09
N VAL A 104 -5.95 2.94 -4.78
CA VAL A 104 -6.10 1.80 -3.88
C VAL A 104 -7.37 1.98 -3.07
N ASP A 105 -8.37 1.16 -3.40
CA ASP A 105 -9.61 1.02 -2.67
C ASP A 105 -9.49 -0.08 -1.62
N ALA A 106 -10.19 0.08 -0.50
CA ALA A 106 -10.20 -0.91 0.58
C ALA A 106 -11.61 -1.07 1.17
N TRP A 107 -11.97 -2.30 1.51
CA TRP A 107 -13.27 -2.60 2.12
C TRP A 107 -13.26 -3.91 2.91
N ILE A 108 -14.34 -4.13 3.65
CA ILE A 108 -14.67 -5.39 4.30
C ILE A 108 -15.94 -5.95 3.67
N GLY A 109 -15.82 -7.09 2.97
CA GLY A 109 -16.96 -7.88 2.54
C GLY A 109 -17.55 -8.68 3.71
N LEU A 110 -18.88 -8.70 3.80
CA LEU A 110 -19.63 -9.33 4.87
C LEU A 110 -20.37 -10.57 4.35
N GLU A 111 -19.90 -11.74 4.75
CA GLU A 111 -20.62 -13.00 4.50
C GLU A 111 -21.18 -13.51 5.82
N ASN A 112 -22.47 -13.83 5.87
CA ASN A 112 -23.10 -14.31 7.09
C ASN A 112 -22.53 -15.68 7.49
N SER A 113 -21.95 -15.75 8.69
CA SER A 113 -21.24 -16.95 9.14
C SER A 113 -22.09 -18.21 9.31
N LYS A 114 -23.43 -18.08 9.39
CA LYS A 114 -24.33 -19.22 9.55
C LYS A 114 -24.74 -19.86 8.23
N ASN A 115 -24.98 -19.06 7.19
CA ASN A 115 -25.55 -19.53 5.93
C ASN A 115 -24.71 -19.22 4.69
N GLY A 116 -23.59 -18.50 4.84
CA GLY A 116 -22.69 -18.18 3.73
C GLY A 116 -23.20 -17.07 2.80
N ASN A 117 -24.34 -16.44 3.10
CA ASN A 117 -24.91 -15.42 2.21
C ASN A 117 -24.11 -14.12 2.28
N TYR A 118 -23.82 -13.53 1.12
CA TYR A 118 -23.24 -12.19 1.02
C TYR A 118 -24.27 -11.12 1.40
N VAL A 119 -23.87 -10.24 2.33
CA VAL A 119 -24.73 -9.21 2.92
C VAL A 119 -24.34 -7.80 2.45
N GLY A 120 -23.19 -7.65 1.79
CA GLY A 120 -22.68 -6.37 1.33
C GLY A 120 -21.28 -6.08 1.85
N ASP A 121 -20.79 -4.88 1.60
CA ASP A 121 -19.47 -4.42 1.99
C ASP A 121 -19.52 -3.12 2.83
N ILE A 122 -18.48 -2.94 3.64
CA ILE A 122 -18.19 -1.67 4.31
C ILE A 122 -16.91 -1.13 3.72
N ARG A 123 -16.98 0.05 3.10
CA ARG A 123 -15.88 0.68 2.37
C ARG A 123 -15.06 1.60 3.27
N THR A 124 -13.80 1.82 2.93
CA THR A 124 -13.04 2.93 3.52
C THR A 124 -13.60 4.25 3.03
N LYS A 125 -13.55 5.28 3.89
CA LYS A 125 -14.04 6.62 3.55
C LYS A 125 -13.32 7.27 2.37
N TYR A 126 -12.11 6.81 2.07
CA TYR A 126 -11.25 7.40 1.06
C TYR A 126 -10.61 6.32 0.22
N THR A 127 -10.41 6.63 -1.06
CA THR A 127 -9.49 5.93 -1.95
C THR A 127 -8.10 6.53 -1.78
N VAL A 128 -7.06 5.71 -1.67
CA VAL A 128 -5.67 6.20 -1.61
C VAL A 128 -5.11 6.34 -3.01
N MET A 129 -4.55 7.49 -3.33
CA MET A 129 -3.92 7.76 -4.64
C MET A 129 -2.42 7.93 -4.47
N LEU A 130 -1.62 7.16 -5.22
CA LEU A 130 -0.19 7.39 -5.42
C LEU A 130 0.02 7.96 -6.81
N ILE A 131 0.52 9.20 -6.88
CA ILE A 131 0.50 10.03 -8.09
C ILE A 131 1.92 10.44 -8.45
N LYS A 132 2.28 10.30 -9.72
CA LYS A 132 3.50 10.87 -10.30
C LYS A 132 3.28 12.36 -10.53
N ASP A 133 3.96 13.19 -9.74
CA ASP A 133 3.80 14.65 -9.76
C ASP A 133 5.14 15.32 -10.11
N GLY A 134 5.27 15.70 -11.37
CA GLY A 134 6.48 16.25 -11.97
C GLY A 134 7.65 15.28 -11.81
N LYS A 135 8.68 15.66 -11.04
CA LYS A 135 9.85 14.81 -10.72
C LYS A 135 9.65 13.95 -9.47
N LYS A 136 8.62 14.20 -8.67
CA LYS A 136 8.39 13.53 -7.38
C LYS A 136 7.20 12.56 -7.46
N MET A 137 6.99 11.83 -6.38
CA MET A 137 5.79 11.06 -6.12
C MET A 137 5.04 11.74 -4.96
N ARG A 138 3.72 11.79 -5.03
CA ARG A 138 2.86 12.28 -3.94
C ARG A 138 1.77 11.26 -3.61
N VAL A 139 1.30 11.28 -2.37
CA VAL A 139 0.13 10.52 -1.94
C VAL A 139 -0.98 11.48 -1.60
N ALA A 140 -2.19 11.13 -2.00
CA ALA A 140 -3.42 11.86 -1.70
C ALA A 140 -4.56 10.90 -1.37
N LEU A 141 -5.66 11.45 -0.87
CA LEU A 141 -6.90 10.73 -0.62
C LEU A 141 -8.00 11.31 -1.51
N TRP A 142 -8.78 10.46 -2.16
CA TRP A 142 -10.02 10.89 -2.81
C TRP A 142 -11.20 10.66 -1.86
N ASP A 143 -11.98 11.71 -1.59
CA ASP A 143 -13.24 11.65 -0.86
C ASP A 143 -14.39 11.51 -1.86
N PRO A 144 -14.94 10.29 -2.08
CA PRO A 144 -15.99 10.09 -3.07
C PRO A 144 -17.29 10.80 -2.68
N ALA A 145 -17.53 11.03 -1.39
CA ALA A 145 -18.75 11.71 -0.93
C ALA A 145 -18.71 13.23 -1.16
N LYS A 146 -17.52 13.80 -1.34
CA LYS A 146 -17.31 15.23 -1.59
C LYS A 146 -16.67 15.54 -2.93
N GLU A 147 -16.42 14.49 -3.72
CA GLU A 147 -15.74 14.53 -5.01
C GLU A 147 -14.48 15.42 -4.99
N LYS A 148 -13.60 15.19 -4.01
CA LYS A 148 -12.39 16.02 -3.88
C LYS A 148 -11.19 15.31 -3.29
N GLU A 149 -10.03 15.83 -3.65
CA GLU A 149 -8.77 15.41 -3.04
C GLU A 149 -8.62 15.96 -1.61
N CYS A 150 -8.10 15.12 -0.72
CA CYS A 150 -7.80 15.42 0.67
C CYS A 150 -6.34 15.06 1.00
N LYS A 151 -5.75 15.76 1.97
CA LYS A 151 -4.40 15.45 2.47
C LYS A 151 -4.41 14.08 3.19
N PRO A 152 -3.37 13.24 3.01
CA PRO A 152 -3.34 11.89 3.58
C PRO A 152 -3.04 11.83 5.09
N GLY A 153 -2.48 12.89 5.68
CA GLY A 153 -2.10 12.88 7.09
C GLY A 153 -1.27 11.66 7.48
N LYS A 154 -1.71 10.92 8.50
CA LYS A 154 -1.08 9.66 8.96
C LYS A 154 -1.78 8.39 8.44
N THR A 155 -2.83 8.53 7.63
CA THR A 155 -3.67 7.39 7.19
C THR A 155 -3.19 6.75 5.89
N ALA A 156 -2.41 7.48 5.09
CA ALA A 156 -1.76 6.92 3.92
C ALA A 156 -0.33 7.46 3.75
N SER A 157 0.56 6.59 3.28
CA SER A 157 1.95 6.95 2.96
C SER A 157 2.50 6.04 1.88
N TYR A 158 3.67 6.36 1.33
CA TYR A 158 4.39 5.48 0.43
C TYR A 158 5.88 5.46 0.73
N LYS A 159 6.55 4.40 0.29
CA LYS A 159 8.01 4.34 0.19
C LYS A 159 8.42 3.57 -1.06
N LYS A 160 9.59 3.88 -1.62
CA LYS A 160 10.19 3.06 -2.67
C LYS A 160 10.92 1.86 -2.06
N SER A 161 10.75 0.68 -2.65
CA SER A 161 11.40 -0.57 -2.23
C SER A 161 11.75 -1.38 -3.50
N GLY A 162 13.01 -1.35 -3.90
CA GLY A 162 13.47 -1.92 -5.17
C GLY A 162 12.67 -1.42 -6.37
N LYS A 163 12.11 -2.36 -7.13
CA LYS A 163 11.25 -2.11 -8.30
C LYS A 163 9.79 -1.78 -7.96
N TYR A 164 9.46 -1.58 -6.68
CA TYR A 164 8.11 -1.30 -6.21
C TYR A 164 8.01 0.05 -5.49
N TYR A 165 6.83 0.64 -5.53
CA TYR A 165 6.36 1.52 -4.46
C TYR A 165 5.47 0.73 -3.52
N VAL A 166 5.66 0.93 -2.22
CA VAL A 166 4.85 0.33 -1.16
C VAL A 166 3.91 1.40 -0.62
N ILE A 167 2.64 1.31 -0.99
CA ILE A 167 1.56 2.15 -0.46
C ILE A 167 1.13 1.52 0.85
N THR A 168 1.12 2.31 1.93
CA THR A 168 0.65 1.88 3.25
C THR A 168 -0.64 2.59 3.57
N ILE A 169 -1.70 1.82 3.76
CA ILE A 169 -2.96 2.25 4.37
C ILE A 169 -2.86 1.98 5.86
N ASN A 170 -3.05 3.00 6.68
CA ASN A 170 -2.88 2.91 8.13
C ASN A 170 -4.13 3.39 8.85
N ASP A 171 -4.83 2.46 9.50
CA ASP A 171 -5.99 2.75 10.36
C ASP A 171 -7.02 3.67 9.69
N MET A 172 -7.23 3.48 8.38
CA MET A 172 -8.16 4.23 7.54
C MET A 172 -9.58 4.01 8.05
N PRO A 173 -10.36 5.07 8.32
CA PRO A 173 -11.72 4.91 8.80
C PRO A 173 -12.59 4.22 7.75
N LEU A 174 -13.34 3.23 8.20
CA LEU A 174 -14.43 2.64 7.44
C LEU A 174 -15.71 3.46 7.63
N GLU A 175 -16.60 3.35 6.66
CA GLU A 175 -17.94 3.89 6.77
C GLU A 175 -18.79 3.16 7.82
N ASN A 176 -19.87 3.81 8.24
CA ASN A 176 -20.80 3.27 9.26
C ASN A 176 -22.08 2.69 8.65
N VAL A 177 -22.04 2.36 7.36
CA VAL A 177 -23.11 1.76 6.57
C VAL A 177 -22.59 0.53 5.83
N VAL A 178 -23.51 -0.33 5.41
CA VAL A 178 -23.24 -1.48 4.55
C VAL A 178 -23.84 -1.20 3.17
N TYR A 179 -23.02 -1.35 2.13
CA TYR A 179 -23.42 -1.23 0.73
C TYR A 179 -23.78 -2.58 0.15
N LYS A 180 -24.92 -2.66 -0.54
CA LYS A 180 -25.33 -3.83 -1.31
C LYS A 180 -26.31 -3.39 -2.40
N ASP A 181 -26.05 -3.79 -3.65
CA ASP A 181 -26.95 -3.54 -4.79
C ASP A 181 -27.39 -2.06 -4.87
N GLU A 182 -26.41 -1.15 -4.82
CA GLU A 182 -26.60 0.32 -4.82
C GLU A 182 -27.33 0.93 -3.61
N GLN A 183 -27.78 0.09 -2.67
CA GLN A 183 -28.45 0.51 -1.45
C GLN A 183 -27.50 0.55 -0.26
N THR A 184 -27.83 1.40 0.71
CA THR A 184 -27.14 1.45 2.00
C THR A 184 -28.04 0.97 3.12
N SER A 185 -27.45 0.25 4.07
CA SER A 185 -28.15 -0.22 5.27
C SER A 185 -27.32 -0.01 6.54
N LYS A 186 -27.97 -0.03 7.69
CA LYS A 186 -27.30 0.13 8.99
C LYS A 186 -26.48 -1.11 9.33
N ILE A 187 -25.31 -0.91 9.91
CA ILE A 187 -24.49 -2.00 10.45
C ILE A 187 -25.26 -2.80 11.51
N ASN A 188 -25.45 -4.11 11.26
CA ASN A 188 -25.95 -5.06 12.24
C ASN A 188 -24.81 -5.57 13.13
N THR A 189 -24.77 -5.10 14.38
CA THR A 189 -23.70 -5.46 15.33
C THR A 189 -23.93 -6.76 16.10
N LYS A 190 -25.09 -7.41 15.92
CA LYS A 190 -25.45 -8.66 16.62
C LYS A 190 -24.98 -9.89 15.85
N THR A 191 -24.99 -9.83 14.52
CA THR A 191 -24.60 -10.93 13.62
C THR A 191 -23.08 -11.12 13.56
N LYS A 192 -22.65 -12.39 13.46
CA LYS A 192 -21.26 -12.77 13.16
C LYS A 192 -21.11 -12.97 11.65
N TYR A 193 -20.02 -12.46 11.10
CA TYR A 193 -19.71 -12.52 9.67
C TYR A 193 -18.33 -13.14 9.44
N ASN A 194 -18.17 -13.88 8.35
CA ASN A 194 -16.86 -14.11 7.75
C ASN A 194 -16.45 -12.81 7.06
N LEU A 195 -15.38 -12.17 7.54
CA LEU A 195 -14.95 -10.86 7.06
C LEU A 195 -13.88 -11.04 5.98
N GLY A 196 -14.21 -10.65 4.75
CA GLY A 196 -13.27 -10.62 3.64
C GLY A 196 -12.63 -9.24 3.53
N GLN A 197 -11.33 -9.12 3.83
CA GLN A 197 -10.57 -7.88 3.73
C GLN A 197 -10.11 -7.70 2.28
N GLY A 198 -10.73 -6.76 1.56
CA GLY A 198 -10.56 -6.54 0.12
C GLY A 198 -9.75 -5.30 -0.20
N ILE A 199 -8.93 -5.39 -1.24
CA ILE A 199 -8.14 -4.30 -1.81
C ILE A 199 -8.35 -4.29 -3.32
N GLY A 200 -8.77 -3.15 -3.85
CA GLY A 200 -8.81 -2.86 -5.29
C GLY A 200 -7.60 -2.02 -5.67
N VAL A 201 -6.91 -2.38 -6.74
CA VAL A 201 -5.76 -1.64 -7.26
C VAL A 201 -6.06 -1.25 -8.70
N ILE A 202 -6.19 0.05 -8.94
CA ILE A 202 -6.58 0.60 -10.24
C ILE A 202 -5.44 1.46 -10.76
N GLY A 203 -4.96 1.17 -11.96
CA GLY A 203 -3.89 1.94 -12.61
C GLY A 203 -4.42 2.82 -13.74
N THR A 204 -4.64 4.10 -13.47
CA THR A 204 -4.84 5.14 -14.51
C THR A 204 -3.46 5.73 -14.84
N CYS A 205 -2.65 4.94 -15.54
CA CYS A 205 -1.20 5.15 -15.61
C CYS A 205 -0.60 4.59 -16.89
N SER A 206 0.70 4.83 -17.11
CA SER A 206 1.45 4.29 -18.24
C SER A 206 1.27 2.77 -18.40
N ARG A 207 1.10 2.31 -19.65
CA ARG A 207 0.96 0.88 -19.96
C ARG A 207 2.09 0.09 -19.32
N THR A 208 1.71 -0.84 -18.45
CA THR A 208 2.66 -1.59 -17.62
C THR A 208 2.09 -2.96 -17.31
N SER A 209 2.91 -4.00 -17.45
CA SER A 209 2.63 -5.31 -16.86
C SER A 209 3.60 -5.61 -15.73
N GLY A 210 3.11 -6.31 -14.72
CA GLY A 210 3.94 -6.70 -13.59
C GLY A 210 3.16 -7.49 -12.57
N TYR A 211 3.65 -7.46 -11.34
CA TYR A 211 2.99 -8.08 -10.20
C TYR A 211 2.63 -7.03 -9.17
N VAL A 212 1.41 -7.09 -8.66
CA VAL A 212 0.97 -6.34 -7.49
C VAL A 212 0.92 -7.30 -6.31
N TYR A 213 1.30 -6.81 -5.13
CA TYR A 213 1.20 -7.58 -3.88
C TYR A 213 0.36 -6.87 -2.84
N VAL A 214 -0.38 -7.64 -2.06
CA VAL A 214 -1.17 -7.16 -0.92
C VAL A 214 -0.79 -7.96 0.33
N ASP A 215 -0.45 -7.25 1.40
CA ASP A 215 -0.01 -7.82 2.67
C ASP A 215 -0.48 -6.98 3.87
N ASP A 216 -0.27 -7.51 5.09
CA ASP A 216 -0.49 -6.83 6.37
C ASP A 216 -1.93 -6.30 6.53
N LEU A 217 -2.90 -7.07 6.00
CA LEU A 217 -4.32 -6.76 6.09
C LEU A 217 -4.76 -6.77 7.55
N LYS A 218 -5.35 -5.67 8.01
CA LYS A 218 -5.80 -5.52 9.39
C LYS A 218 -7.11 -4.76 9.46
N ILE A 219 -8.04 -5.30 10.24
CA ILE A 219 -9.19 -4.57 10.79
C ILE A 219 -8.86 -4.23 12.24
N SER A 220 -9.11 -3.00 12.67
CA SER A 220 -8.81 -2.52 14.02
C SER A 220 -9.97 -1.75 14.66
N ARG A 221 -9.78 -1.39 15.95
CA ARG A 221 -10.75 -0.86 16.94
C ARG A 221 -11.47 -1.97 17.72
N VAL A 222 -12.80 -2.03 17.64
CA VAL A 222 -13.60 -2.92 18.50
C VAL A 222 -13.51 -4.38 18.04
N THR A 223 -13.35 -4.59 16.73
CA THR A 223 -13.00 -5.88 16.14
C THR A 223 -11.57 -5.78 15.65
N THR A 224 -10.70 -6.69 16.13
CA THR A 224 -9.32 -6.77 15.65
C THR A 224 -9.10 -8.09 14.92
N GLN A 225 -8.76 -7.99 13.65
CA GLN A 225 -8.32 -9.13 12.83
C GLN A 225 -7.07 -8.71 12.08
N LYS A 226 -6.08 -9.59 12.02
CA LYS A 226 -4.87 -9.39 11.25
C LYS A 226 -4.62 -10.62 10.40
N ILE A 227 -4.50 -10.43 9.09
CA ILE A 227 -4.10 -11.48 8.17
C ILE A 227 -2.65 -11.21 7.77
N THR A 228 -1.77 -12.13 8.18
CA THR A 228 -0.44 -12.23 7.61
C THR A 228 -0.32 -13.55 6.87
N PHE A 229 0.20 -13.52 5.65
CA PHE A 229 0.25 -14.72 4.82
C PHE A 229 1.33 -15.71 5.26
N ASN A 230 2.39 -15.22 5.92
CA ASN A 230 3.41 -16.06 6.55
C ASN A 230 2.83 -17.01 7.60
N LYS A 231 1.96 -16.49 8.48
CA LYS A 231 1.34 -17.26 9.57
C LYS A 231 0.14 -18.08 9.10
N LYS A 232 -0.22 -17.96 7.82
CA LYS A 232 -1.41 -18.57 7.23
C LYS A 232 -2.67 -18.22 8.02
N ASP A 233 -2.83 -16.97 8.46
CA ASP A 233 -3.97 -16.52 9.30
C ASP A 233 -5.31 -16.43 8.54
N TYR A 234 -5.31 -16.77 7.25
CA TYR A 234 -6.45 -16.69 6.35
C TYR A 234 -7.18 -18.03 6.22
N LYS A 235 -8.49 -17.97 5.93
CA LYS A 235 -9.35 -19.11 5.56
C LYS A 235 -9.36 -19.32 4.05
N TRP A 236 -9.44 -18.23 3.31
CA TRP A 236 -9.56 -18.19 1.86
C TRP A 236 -8.95 -16.90 1.33
N TYR A 237 -8.63 -16.90 0.05
CA TYR A 237 -8.31 -15.70 -0.70
C TYR A 237 -8.88 -15.82 -2.11
N SER A 238 -9.24 -14.70 -2.71
CA SER A 238 -9.81 -14.62 -4.06
C SER A 238 -9.39 -13.31 -4.72
N GLY A 239 -9.40 -13.28 -6.05
CA GLY A 239 -9.15 -12.08 -6.82
C GLY A 239 -9.99 -12.08 -8.08
N TRP A 240 -10.42 -10.89 -8.50
CA TRP A 240 -11.21 -10.69 -9.70
C TRP A 240 -10.75 -9.47 -10.50
N HIS A 241 -10.95 -9.54 -11.80
CA HIS A 241 -10.65 -8.50 -12.77
C HIS A 241 -11.64 -8.67 -13.94
N LEU A 242 -12.31 -7.60 -14.36
CA LEU A 242 -13.37 -7.66 -15.40
C LEU A 242 -14.40 -8.76 -15.13
N ASP A 243 -14.88 -8.82 -13.88
CA ASP A 243 -15.83 -9.82 -13.37
C ASP A 243 -15.39 -11.29 -13.52
N LYS A 244 -14.12 -11.51 -13.85
CA LYS A 244 -13.53 -12.85 -13.96
C LYS A 244 -12.63 -13.10 -12.76
N ASN A 245 -12.89 -14.22 -12.09
CA ASN A 245 -11.99 -14.74 -11.07
C ASN A 245 -10.65 -15.10 -11.72
N TYR A 246 -9.55 -14.71 -11.08
CA TYR A 246 -8.22 -15.12 -11.49
C TYR A 246 -7.44 -15.73 -10.33
N SER A 247 -6.49 -16.59 -10.67
CA SER A 247 -5.71 -17.32 -9.67
C SER A 247 -4.70 -16.42 -8.98
N LEU A 248 -4.96 -16.09 -7.72
CA LEU A 248 -3.98 -15.50 -6.81
C LEU A 248 -2.97 -16.53 -6.33
N ARG A 249 -1.78 -16.05 -5.95
CA ARG A 249 -0.77 -16.86 -5.27
C ARG A 249 -0.31 -16.18 -3.99
N VAL A 250 -0.13 -16.96 -2.94
CA VAL A 250 0.59 -16.52 -1.73
C VAL A 250 2.08 -16.84 -1.91
N ILE A 251 2.91 -15.80 -2.04
CA ILE A 251 4.33 -15.96 -2.37
C ILE A 251 5.18 -14.89 -1.70
N THR A 252 6.45 -15.20 -1.47
CA THR A 252 7.47 -14.23 -1.05
C THR A 252 7.57 -13.09 -2.06
N ILE A 253 7.59 -11.86 -1.57
CA ILE A 253 7.81 -10.66 -2.40
C ILE A 253 9.23 -10.72 -2.98
N LYS A 254 9.35 -10.51 -4.30
CA LYS A 254 10.62 -10.56 -5.06
C LYS A 254 10.92 -9.22 -5.72
#